data_AF-A0A813L6R4-F1
#
_entry.id   AF-A0A813L6R4-F1
#
_cell.length_a   1.000
_cell.length_b   1.000
_cell.length_c   1.000
_cell.angle_alpha   90.00
_cell.angle_beta   90.00
_cell.angle_gamma   90.00
#
_symmetry.space_group_name_H-M   'P 1'
#
loop_
_entity.id
_entity.type
_entity.pdbx_description
1 polymer ?
#
loop_
_entity_poly.entity_id
_entity_poly.type
_entity_poly.pdbx_seq_one_letter_code
_entity_poly.pdbx_strand_id
1 'polypeptide(L)'
;ELLRPAVHMFGEDDAALLEHLAREEERYVQWEAGMEKAVRGLDSEGCGGARLVLLEIGCGLRVPSVRMEMECVLRDLLDGATHETDRVVLIRINPDFPQNPLFPAASTISIRAGSLEALSEIDALLKGLREENT
;
A
#
# COMPACT_ATOMS: atom_id res chain seq x y z
N GLU A 1 -33.88 -2.00 -19.56
CA GLU A 1 -32.84 -1.43 -18.70
C GLU A 1 -31.57 -1.24 -19.52
N LEU A 2 -30.91 -0.09 -19.36
CA LEU A 2 -29.58 0.13 -19.95
C LEU A 2 -28.56 -0.54 -19.04
N LEU A 3 -27.83 -1.53 -19.55
CA LEU A 3 -26.70 -2.14 -18.85
C LEU A 3 -25.63 -1.07 -18.66
N ARG A 4 -25.35 -0.72 -17.40
CA ARG A 4 -24.29 0.22 -17.04
C ARG A 4 -23.10 -0.54 -16.45
N PRO A 5 -21.86 -0.04 -16.61
CA PRO A 5 -20.70 -0.60 -15.94
C PRO A 5 -20.87 -0.59 -14.42
N ALA A 6 -20.37 -1.63 -13.75
CA ALA A 6 -20.32 -1.71 -12.29
C ALA A 6 -19.20 -0.79 -11.74
N VAL A 7 -19.42 0.52 -11.84
CA VAL A 7 -18.49 1.56 -11.41
C VAL A 7 -19.19 2.45 -10.40
N HIS A 8 -18.50 2.77 -9.31
CA HIS A 8 -19.02 3.71 -8.32
C HIS A 8 -18.89 5.13 -8.85
N MET A 9 -20.02 5.77 -9.12
CA MET A 9 -20.09 7.15 -9.63
C MET A 9 -20.40 8.12 -8.49
N PHE A 10 -19.95 9.36 -8.64
CA PHE A 10 -20.23 10.40 -7.64
C PHE A 10 -21.72 10.68 -7.52
N GLY A 11 -22.23 10.63 -6.28
CA GLY A 11 -23.62 10.92 -5.96
C GLY A 11 -24.60 9.78 -6.31
N GLU A 12 -24.09 8.59 -6.60
CA GLU A 12 -24.93 7.40 -6.80
C GLU A 12 -24.87 6.44 -5.62
N ASP A 13 -26.04 6.08 -5.13
CA ASP A 13 -26.24 5.08 -4.07
C ASP A 13 -26.83 3.80 -4.66
N ASP A 14 -26.05 3.09 -5.47
CA ASP A 14 -26.44 1.74 -5.93
C ASP A 14 -26.27 0.74 -4.78
N ALA A 15 -27.40 0.32 -4.20
CA ALA A 15 -27.41 -0.58 -3.05
C ALA A 15 -26.61 -1.87 -3.28
N ALA A 16 -26.66 -2.46 -4.47
CA ALA A 16 -25.97 -3.72 -4.75
C ALA A 16 -24.45 -3.51 -4.84
N LEU A 17 -24.02 -2.41 -5.47
CA LEU A 17 -22.60 -2.04 -5.53
C LEU A 17 -22.08 -1.66 -4.13
N LEU A 18 -22.85 -0.89 -3.36
CA LEU A 18 -22.49 -0.49 -2.00
C LEU A 18 -22.38 -1.69 -1.05
N GLU A 19 -23.29 -2.66 -1.15
CA GLU A 19 -23.20 -3.90 -0.37
C GLU A 19 -21.96 -4.72 -0.73
N HIS A 20 -21.60 -4.77 -2.02
CA HIS A 20 -20.37 -5.42 -2.45
C HIS A 20 -19.12 -4.70 -1.91
N LEU A 21 -19.07 -3.37 -2.02
CA LEU A 21 -17.96 -2.56 -1.50
C LEU A 21 -17.80 -2.72 0.02
N ALA A 22 -18.90 -2.76 0.77
CA ALA A 22 -18.88 -2.96 2.22
C ALA A 22 -18.26 -4.32 2.62
N ARG A 23 -18.53 -5.39 1.85
CA ARG A 23 -17.89 -6.69 2.09
C ARG A 23 -16.39 -6.69 1.78
N GLU A 24 -15.98 -5.99 0.73
CA GLU A 24 -14.56 -5.87 0.39
C GLU A 24 -13.82 -5.01 1.41
N GLU A 25 -14.46 -3.96 1.94
CA GLU A 25 -13.95 -3.15 3.04
C GLU A 25 -13.76 -3.98 4.31
N GLU A 26 -14.74 -4.81 4.70
CA GLU A 26 -14.61 -5.69 5.87
C GLU A 26 -13.42 -6.66 5.72
N ARG A 27 -13.24 -7.24 4.53
CA ARG A 27 -12.11 -8.13 4.25
C ARG A 27 -10.78 -7.39 4.33
N TYR A 28 -10.73 -6.14 3.85
CA TYR A 28 -9.55 -5.31 3.93
C TYR A 28 -9.19 -4.97 5.39
N VAL A 29 -10.17 -4.58 6.21
CA VAL A 29 -9.98 -4.30 7.64
C VAL A 29 -9.48 -5.53 8.41
N GLN A 30 -10.03 -6.71 8.11
CA GLN A 30 -9.55 -7.95 8.72
C GLN A 30 -8.10 -8.26 8.34
N TRP A 31 -7.73 -8.01 7.08
CA TRP A 31 -6.36 -8.15 6.61
C TRP A 31 -5.42 -7.16 7.29
N GLU A 32 -5.80 -5.88 7.41
CA GLU A 32 -4.99 -4.86 8.11
C GLU A 32 -4.70 -5.25 9.54
N ALA A 33 -5.70 -5.71 10.29
CA ALA A 33 -5.54 -6.14 11.67
C ALA A 33 -4.56 -7.32 11.81
N GLY A 34 -4.57 -8.26 10.86
CA GLY A 34 -3.62 -9.37 10.82
C GLY A 34 -2.20 -8.92 10.42
N MET A 35 -2.10 -8.05 9.43
CA MET A 35 -0.85 -7.46 8.97
C MET A 35 -0.17 -6.66 10.09
N GLU A 36 -0.91 -5.83 10.82
CA GLU A 36 -0.38 -5.04 11.94
C GLU A 36 0.22 -5.93 13.03
N LYS A 37 -0.48 -7.01 13.42
CA LYS A 37 0.03 -7.98 14.39
C LYS A 37 1.31 -8.66 13.90
N ALA A 38 1.34 -9.06 12.63
CA ALA A 38 2.50 -9.69 12.03
C ALA A 38 3.71 -8.73 12.04
N VAL A 39 3.53 -7.49 11.59
CA VAL A 39 4.59 -6.46 11.56
C VAL A 39 5.10 -6.13 12.97
N ARG A 40 4.20 -6.07 13.95
CA ARG A 40 4.57 -5.83 15.36
C ARG A 40 5.13 -7.07 16.07
N GLY A 41 5.12 -8.23 15.42
CA GLY A 41 5.60 -9.49 15.99
C GLY A 41 4.73 -10.01 17.14
N LEU A 42 3.47 -9.57 17.25
CA LEU A 42 2.57 -9.96 18.33
C LEU A 42 2.20 -11.44 18.28
N ASP A 43 2.36 -12.09 17.12
CA ASP A 43 2.09 -13.51 16.91
C ASP A 43 3.37 -14.36 16.80
N SER A 44 4.56 -13.77 17.01
CA SER A 44 5.85 -14.42 16.78
C SER A 44 6.60 -14.67 18.10
N GLU A 45 6.61 -15.91 18.58
CA GLU A 45 7.44 -16.29 19.73
C GLU A 45 8.93 -16.27 19.35
N GLY A 46 9.61 -15.16 19.64
CA GLY A 46 11.07 -15.04 19.57
C GLY A 46 11.66 -14.67 18.20
N CYS A 47 10.84 -14.52 17.15
CA CYS A 47 11.25 -13.92 15.89
C CYS A 47 10.71 -12.48 15.83
N GLY A 48 11.55 -11.47 15.62
CA GLY A 48 11.07 -10.09 15.47
C GLY A 48 10.03 -9.97 14.33
N GLY A 49 9.15 -8.97 14.39
CA GLY A 49 7.98 -8.88 13.50
C GLY A 49 8.27 -8.83 11.99
N ALA A 50 7.24 -9.05 11.17
CA ALA A 50 7.38 -9.03 9.71
C ALA A 50 7.83 -7.66 9.18
N ARG A 51 8.44 -7.65 8.00
CA ARG A 51 8.71 -6.43 7.23
C ARG A 51 7.57 -6.17 6.25
N LEU A 52 7.15 -4.91 6.14
CA LEU A 52 6.08 -4.47 5.24
C LEU A 52 6.60 -3.46 4.23
N VAL A 53 6.18 -3.66 2.98
CA VAL A 53 6.33 -2.68 1.91
C VAL A 53 4.94 -2.25 1.46
N LEU A 54 4.63 -0.98 1.61
CA LEU A 54 3.44 -0.35 1.02
C LEU A 54 3.82 0.13 -0.38
N LEU A 55 3.18 -0.38 -1.43
CA LEU A 55 3.51 -0.03 -2.81
C LEU A 55 2.38 0.80 -3.44
N GLU A 56 2.59 2.10 -3.58
CA GLU A 56 1.67 3.05 -4.21
C GLU A 56 2.09 3.28 -5.67
N ILE A 57 1.20 3.00 -6.63
CA ILE A 57 1.51 3.09 -8.07
C ILE A 57 0.47 3.98 -8.77
N GLY A 58 0.93 5.06 -9.41
CA GLY A 58 0.09 5.88 -10.28
C GLY A 58 -1.04 6.65 -9.57
N CYS A 59 -1.05 6.71 -8.24
CA CYS A 59 -2.05 7.44 -7.47
C CYS A 59 -1.85 8.95 -7.65
N GLY A 60 -2.78 9.59 -8.37
CA GLY A 60 -2.81 11.04 -8.56
C GLY A 60 -3.59 11.77 -7.46
N LEU A 61 -3.77 13.08 -7.63
CA LEU A 61 -4.46 13.93 -6.65
C LEU A 61 -5.97 14.10 -6.88
N ARG A 62 -6.52 13.55 -7.98
CA ARG A 62 -7.95 13.71 -8.34
C ARG A 62 -8.89 12.87 -7.46
N VAL A 63 -8.45 11.68 -7.08
CA VAL A 63 -9.12 10.81 -6.12
C VAL A 63 -8.06 10.41 -5.10
N PRO A 64 -7.80 11.25 -4.08
CA PRO A 64 -6.66 11.09 -3.19
C PRO A 64 -6.87 9.98 -2.16
N SER A 65 -8.05 9.37 -2.08
CA SER A 65 -8.41 8.36 -1.08
C SER A 65 -7.36 7.27 -0.95
N VAL A 66 -6.92 6.67 -2.07
CA VAL A 66 -5.87 5.62 -2.03
C VAL A 66 -4.58 6.14 -1.41
N ARG A 67 -4.17 7.36 -1.73
CA ARG A 67 -2.96 7.98 -1.14
C ARG A 67 -3.15 8.22 0.35
N MET A 68 -4.31 8.74 0.74
CA MET A 68 -4.63 9.01 2.15
C MET A 68 -4.64 7.71 2.95
N GLU A 69 -5.25 6.64 2.44
CA GLU A 69 -5.25 5.34 3.14
C GLU A 69 -3.84 4.79 3.31
N MET A 70 -2.99 4.84 2.27
CA MET A 70 -1.58 4.40 2.37
C MET A 70 -0.79 5.20 3.42
N GLU A 71 -1.09 6.50 3.56
CA GLU A 71 -0.51 7.36 4.58
C GLU A 71 -1.06 7.05 5.98
N CYS A 72 -2.35 6.73 6.13
CA CYS A 72 -2.94 6.29 7.39
C CYS A 72 -2.30 4.99 7.88
N VAL A 73 -2.22 3.95 7.02
CA VAL A 73 -1.58 2.67 7.36
C VAL A 73 -0.13 2.86 7.78
N LEU A 74 0.64 3.66 7.03
CA LEU A 74 2.03 3.95 7.40
C LEU A 74 2.13 4.62 8.77
N ARG A 75 1.24 5.59 9.05
CA ARG A 75 1.20 6.30 10.34
C ARG A 75 0.88 5.35 11.49
N ASP A 76 -0.16 4.54 11.37
CA ASP A 76 -0.59 3.61 12.43
C ASP A 76 0.50 2.60 12.79
N LEU A 77 1.28 2.17 11.80
CA LEU A 77 2.41 1.27 12.02
C LEU A 77 3.63 1.97 12.64
N LEU A 78 3.91 3.22 12.27
CA LEU A 78 5.03 3.98 12.83
C LEU A 78 4.73 4.47 14.26
N ASP A 79 3.51 4.95 14.53
CA ASP A 79 3.12 5.51 15.83
C ASP A 79 3.04 4.44 16.93
N GLY A 80 2.68 3.20 16.56
CA GLY A 80 2.66 2.08 17.51
C GLY A 80 3.96 1.27 17.60
N ALA A 81 4.99 1.60 16.81
CA ALA A 81 6.28 0.94 16.88
C ALA A 81 7.08 1.50 18.07
N THR A 82 7.18 0.73 19.15
CA THR A 82 7.90 1.19 20.34
C THR A 82 9.39 1.38 20.11
N HIS A 83 10.05 0.68 19.17
CA HIS A 83 11.49 0.85 18.95
C HIS A 83 12.04 0.55 17.53
N GLU A 84 11.23 0.12 16.56
CA GLU A 84 11.75 -0.36 15.26
C GLU A 84 10.94 0.17 14.07
N THR A 85 11.19 1.43 13.70
CA THR A 85 10.62 2.08 12.51
C THR A 85 11.12 1.51 11.18
N ASP A 86 12.17 0.69 11.22
CA ASP A 86 12.88 0.19 10.03
C ASP A 86 12.21 -1.03 9.37
N ARG A 87 11.04 -1.46 9.87
CA ARG A 87 10.31 -2.61 9.33
C ARG A 87 9.25 -2.24 8.29
N VAL A 88 8.91 -0.96 8.15
CA VAL A 88 7.85 -0.49 7.24
C VAL A 88 8.41 0.58 6.31
N VAL A 89 8.19 0.40 5.02
CA VAL A 89 8.55 1.40 4.00
C VAL A 89 7.41 1.58 3.01
N LEU A 90 7.13 2.84 2.68
CA LEU A 90 6.25 3.20 1.58
C LEU A 90 7.08 3.46 0.33
N ILE A 91 6.74 2.80 -0.78
CA ILE A 91 7.33 3.05 -2.10
C ILE A 91 6.28 3.72 -2.97
N ARG A 92 6.59 4.92 -3.47
CA ARG A 92 5.75 5.67 -4.40
C ARG A 92 6.32 5.65 -5.79
N ILE A 93 5.60 5.07 -6.74
CA ILE A 93 5.93 5.09 -8.17
C ILE A 93 4.95 6.03 -8.87
N ASN A 94 5.42 7.22 -9.20
CA ASN A 94 4.59 8.22 -9.86
C ASN A 94 5.45 9.25 -10.63
N PRO A 95 5.18 9.55 -11.91
CA PRO A 95 5.97 10.52 -12.67
C PRO A 95 5.73 11.96 -12.21
N ASP A 96 4.52 12.27 -11.74
CA ASP A 96 4.09 13.64 -11.43
C ASP A 96 4.24 13.95 -9.92
N PHE A 97 3.82 13.02 -9.07
CA PHE A 97 3.74 13.19 -7.61
C PHE A 97 4.47 12.08 -6.83
N PRO A 98 5.78 11.86 -7.03
CA PRO A 98 6.53 10.77 -6.39
C PRO A 98 6.82 11.03 -4.90
N GLN A 99 6.87 12.30 -4.49
CA GLN A 99 7.36 12.68 -3.17
C GLN A 99 6.31 12.45 -2.07
N ASN A 100 6.79 12.18 -0.86
CA ASN A 100 5.96 12.15 0.35
C ASN A 100 6.53 13.09 1.42
N PRO A 101 6.06 14.34 1.51
CA PRO A 101 6.54 15.27 2.52
C PRO A 101 6.00 15.00 3.93
N LEU A 102 5.01 14.11 4.09
CA LEU A 102 4.36 13.87 5.39
C LEU A 102 5.16 12.92 6.29
N PHE A 103 6.10 12.17 5.73
CA PHE A 103 6.85 11.14 6.45
C PHE A 103 8.37 11.32 6.23
N PRO A 104 9.20 10.84 7.17
CA PRO A 104 10.65 10.87 7.01
C PRO A 104 11.11 10.13 5.74
N ALA A 105 12.20 10.60 5.14
CA ALA A 105 12.80 9.93 3.98
C ALA A 105 13.26 8.49 4.29
N ALA A 106 13.48 8.14 5.56
CA ALA A 106 13.81 6.79 5.98
C ALA A 106 12.65 5.79 5.82
N SER A 107 11.40 6.26 5.91
CA SER A 107 10.20 5.41 5.79
C SER A 107 9.52 5.52 4.43
N THR A 108 10.07 6.32 3.49
CA THR A 108 9.51 6.45 2.14
C THR A 108 10.58 6.47 1.06
N ILE A 109 10.37 5.66 0.00
CA ILE A 109 11.14 5.66 -1.23
C ILE A 109 10.30 6.29 -2.35
N SER A 110 10.85 7.30 -3.02
CA SER A 110 10.17 8.01 -4.11
C SER A 110 10.79 7.65 -5.46
N ILE A 111 10.02 7.05 -6.36
CA ILE A 111 10.42 6.66 -7.71
C ILE A 111 9.65 7.54 -8.71
N ARG A 112 10.37 8.46 -9.36
CA ARG A 112 9.82 9.33 -10.40
C ARG A 112 9.93 8.63 -11.76
N ALA A 113 8.97 7.77 -12.06
CA ALA A 113 8.92 7.03 -13.31
C ALA A 113 7.48 6.63 -13.67
N GLY A 114 7.28 6.19 -14.91
CA GLY A 114 6.04 5.50 -15.29
C GLY A 114 5.96 4.13 -14.62
N SER A 115 4.74 3.65 -14.35
CA SER A 115 4.54 2.35 -13.67
C SER A 115 5.16 1.18 -14.41
N LEU A 116 5.01 1.13 -15.74
CA LEU A 116 5.57 0.05 -16.55
C LEU A 116 7.10 0.06 -16.52
N GLU A 117 7.72 1.23 -16.68
CA GLU A 117 9.17 1.43 -16.64
C GLU A 117 9.72 0.95 -15.30
N ALA A 118 9.20 1.47 -14.19
CA ALA A 118 9.67 1.13 -12.85
C ALA A 118 9.49 -0.37 -12.53
N LEU A 119 8.32 -0.95 -12.84
CA LEU A 119 8.07 -2.36 -12.57
C LEU A 119 8.93 -3.29 -13.45
N SER A 120 9.22 -2.89 -14.68
CA SER A 120 10.10 -3.67 -15.58
C SER A 120 11.54 -3.70 -15.05
N GLU A 121 12.04 -2.57 -14.55
CA GLU A 121 13.36 -2.50 -13.92
C GLU A 121 13.41 -3.32 -12.63
N ILE A 122 12.39 -3.21 -11.77
CA ILE A 122 12.28 -4.01 -10.55
C ILE A 122 12.27 -5.51 -10.88
N ASP A 123 11.51 -5.94 -11.88
CA ASP A 123 11.46 -7.34 -12.32
C ASP A 123 12.81 -7.83 -12.86
N ALA A 124 13.51 -7.02 -13.66
CA ALA A 124 14.84 -7.35 -14.16
C ALA A 124 15.86 -7.51 -13.01
N LEU A 125 15.84 -6.62 -12.03
CA LEU A 125 16.69 -6.69 -10.84
C LEU A 125 16.37 -7.92 -9.98
N LEU A 126 15.09 -8.23 -9.77
CA LEU A 126 14.67 -9.40 -9.00
C LEU A 126 15.11 -10.72 -9.66
N LYS A 127 15.15 -10.78 -11.00
CA LYS A 127 15.66 -11.94 -11.74
C LYS A 127 17.17 -12.10 -11.55
N GLY A 128 17.94 -11.02 -11.71
CA GLY A 128 19.39 -11.04 -11.47
C GLY A 128 19.75 -11.50 -10.05
N LEU A 129 19.03 -11.01 -9.04
CA LEU A 129 19.24 -11.42 -7.64
C LEU A 129 18.96 -12.92 -7.40
N ARG A 130 18.01 -13.52 -8.12
CA ARG A 130 17.73 -14.96 -7.99
C ARG A 130 18.83 -15.80 -8.63
N GLU A 131 19.39 -15.34 -9.74
CA GLU A 131 20.49 -16.00 -10.44
C GLU A 131 21.80 -15.92 -9.65
N GLU A 132 22.05 -14.83 -8.92
CA GLU A 132 23.23 -14.69 -8.05
C GLU A 132 23.17 -15.52 -6.76
N ASN A 133 21.97 -15.90 -6.31
CA ASN A 133 21.74 -16.66 -5.08
C ASN A 133 21.54 -18.18 -5.32
N THR A 134 21.72 -18.66 -6.55
CA THR A 134 21.65 -20.08 -6.93
C THR A 134 23.04 -20.60 -7.27
#